data_AF-A0A9C8AG52-F1
#
_entry.id   AF-A0A9C8AG52-F1
#
_cell.length_a   1.000
_cell.length_b   1.000
_cell.length_c   1.000
_cell.angle_alpha   90.00
_cell.angle_beta   90.00
_cell.angle_gamma   90.00
#
_symmetry.space_group_name_H-M   'P 1'
#
loop_
_entity.id
_entity.type
_entity.pdbx_description
1 polymer ?
#
loop_
_entity_poly.entity_id
_entity_poly.type
_entity_poly.pdbx_seq_one_letter_code
_entity_poly.pdbx_strand_id
1 'polypeptide(L)'
;MKVRFGVDVLNNPQAWDSLDQIVDYFITGRHLWDINDVDDIENSDWIQEDIDGRAGKRNLDTLQRCCTDSIYSPESRKHRMHTITLLVTFYGNSNNELMPDEAKRCLSEPAYVAVENQTSDGAFLDAMIHAFGRNQLRDAQTEGWWEYAHLGGFGEIEKRIEHIRAKTMGSLRILVVADSDRRYPDEVTPTICKVESYCDKVGDVPYVILRKRKIENYLPISTLWRVHVPKRFRNIYKAFVSLKPEQQDHYEIKTGFKKDKNGHAIVPKEQKALFQHVPRKILDDLCGGFGDEIWKFFESARENITENAIRLTGFTDPDEIHRLLDWIECQL
;
A
#
# COMPACT_ATOMS: atom_id res chain seq x y z
N MET A 1 4.61 12.93 -3.33
CA MET A 1 3.73 13.88 -3.96
C MET A 1 4.56 14.70 -4.91
N LYS A 2 3.93 15.13 -5.98
CA LYS A 2 4.35 16.29 -6.74
C LYS A 2 3.90 17.53 -5.99
N VAL A 3 4.75 18.54 -5.89
CA VAL A 3 4.44 19.77 -5.16
C VAL A 3 4.60 20.94 -6.10
N ARG A 4 3.55 21.75 -6.23
CA ARG A 4 3.50 22.94 -7.06
C ARG A 4 3.32 24.15 -6.16
N PHE A 5 4.05 25.23 -6.45
CA PHE A 5 3.86 26.50 -5.76
C PHE A 5 2.95 27.41 -6.60
N GLY A 6 1.95 28.01 -5.96
CA GLY A 6 1.13 29.04 -6.58
C GLY A 6 1.88 30.37 -6.71
N VAL A 7 1.54 31.16 -7.72
CA VAL A 7 2.15 32.49 -7.95
C VAL A 7 1.93 33.41 -6.74
N ASP A 8 0.82 33.22 -6.02
CA ASP A 8 0.48 33.98 -4.82
C ASP A 8 1.43 33.74 -3.64
N VAL A 9 1.97 32.51 -3.50
CA VAL A 9 2.94 32.20 -2.43
C VAL A 9 4.36 32.57 -2.84
N LEU A 10 4.69 32.51 -4.12
CA LEU A 10 5.99 32.91 -4.65
C LEU A 10 6.27 34.41 -4.41
N ASN A 11 5.24 35.25 -4.44
CA ASN A 11 5.38 36.71 -4.31
C ASN A 11 4.91 37.24 -2.95
N ASN A 12 4.91 36.41 -1.92
CA ASN A 12 4.49 36.81 -0.57
C ASN A 12 5.52 36.37 0.49
N PRO A 13 6.20 37.32 1.14
CA PRO A 13 7.22 37.04 2.16
C PRO A 13 6.78 36.13 3.30
N GLN A 14 5.48 36.06 3.62
CA GLN A 14 4.96 35.19 4.67
C GLN A 14 5.08 33.69 4.35
N ALA A 15 5.25 33.33 3.07
CA ALA A 15 5.36 31.94 2.64
C ALA A 15 6.80 31.42 2.58
N TRP A 16 7.79 32.30 2.43
CA TRP A 16 9.13 31.93 1.94
C TRP A 16 9.88 30.97 2.85
N ASP A 17 9.84 31.17 4.17
CA ASP A 17 10.44 30.23 5.14
C ASP A 17 9.88 28.81 5.00
N SER A 18 8.60 28.69 4.64
CA SER A 18 7.97 27.39 4.39
C SER A 18 8.33 26.83 3.02
N LEU A 19 8.42 27.66 1.99
CA LEU A 19 8.89 27.22 0.66
C LEU A 19 10.35 26.72 0.73
N ASP A 20 11.22 27.43 1.44
CA ASP A 20 12.61 27.04 1.65
C ASP A 20 12.75 25.67 2.30
N GLN A 21 11.90 25.37 3.30
CA GLN A 21 11.90 24.06 3.95
C GLN A 21 11.32 22.97 3.05
N ILE A 22 10.32 23.30 2.23
CA ILE A 22 9.76 22.35 1.27
C ILE A 22 10.79 21.96 0.20
N VAL A 23 11.65 22.90 -0.23
CA VAL A 23 12.74 22.62 -1.17
C VAL A 23 13.68 21.51 -0.66
N ASP A 24 13.90 21.39 0.64
CA ASP A 24 14.73 20.31 1.21
C ASP A 24 14.15 18.91 0.92
N TYR A 25 12.83 18.77 0.80
CA TYR A 25 12.20 17.51 0.42
C TYR A 25 12.41 17.15 -1.06
N PHE A 26 12.62 18.15 -1.92
CA PHE A 26 13.04 17.92 -3.31
C PHE A 26 14.50 17.51 -3.38
N ILE A 27 15.34 18.09 -2.52
CA ILE A 27 16.77 17.77 -2.47
C ILE A 27 17.02 16.31 -2.09
N THR A 28 16.25 15.80 -1.13
CA THR A 28 16.31 14.41 -0.68
C THR A 28 15.60 13.43 -1.64
N GLY A 29 14.86 13.93 -2.64
CA GLY A 29 14.06 13.11 -3.54
C GLY A 29 12.80 12.51 -2.90
N ARG A 30 12.47 12.93 -1.67
CA ARG A 30 11.25 12.51 -0.96
C ARG A 30 10.00 12.92 -1.73
N HIS A 31 10.01 14.12 -2.29
CA HIS A 31 8.95 14.67 -3.12
C HIS A 31 9.52 15.23 -4.41
N LEU A 32 8.65 15.42 -5.40
CA LEU A 32 9.03 16.02 -6.68
C LEU A 32 8.51 17.44 -6.77
N TRP A 33 9.36 18.34 -7.24
CA TRP A 33 8.91 19.68 -7.60
C TRP A 33 8.20 19.62 -8.95
N ASP A 34 6.92 20.00 -8.97
CA ASP A 34 6.10 20.13 -10.16
C ASP A 34 6.17 21.56 -10.70
N ILE A 35 7.03 21.74 -11.70
CA ILE A 35 7.40 23.04 -12.26
C ILE A 35 6.63 23.21 -13.56
N ASN A 36 5.66 24.12 -13.55
CA ASN A 36 4.87 24.46 -14.74
C ASN A 36 5.59 25.47 -15.62
N ASP A 37 6.16 26.50 -15.01
CA ASP A 37 6.89 27.56 -15.67
C ASP A 37 8.13 27.89 -14.82
N VAL A 38 9.30 27.77 -15.45
CA VAL A 38 10.59 28.04 -14.80
C VAL A 38 10.76 29.53 -14.61
N ASP A 39 10.31 30.34 -15.57
CA ASP A 39 10.48 31.79 -15.55
C ASP A 39 9.67 32.42 -14.41
N ASP A 40 8.49 31.89 -14.11
CA ASP A 40 7.66 32.32 -12.98
C ASP A 40 8.37 32.13 -11.63
N ILE A 41 9.15 31.06 -11.49
CA ILE A 41 9.88 30.76 -10.25
C ILE A 41 11.16 31.59 -10.20
N GLU A 42 11.96 31.59 -11.26
CA GLU A 42 13.23 32.32 -11.33
C GLU A 42 13.04 33.82 -11.12
N ASN A 43 11.98 34.41 -11.69
CA ASN A 43 11.70 35.84 -11.58
C ASN A 43 10.78 36.21 -10.40
N SER A 44 10.41 35.25 -9.54
CA SER A 44 9.57 35.54 -8.37
C SER A 44 10.29 36.38 -7.32
N ASP A 45 9.52 37.16 -6.55
CA ASP A 45 10.08 37.96 -5.45
C ASP A 45 10.83 37.07 -4.43
N TRP A 46 10.35 35.84 -4.18
CA TRP A 46 11.02 34.85 -3.32
C TRP A 46 12.47 34.58 -3.70
N ILE A 47 12.74 34.37 -4.99
CA ILE A 47 14.09 34.08 -5.49
C ILE A 47 14.90 35.37 -5.61
N GLN A 48 14.29 36.45 -6.12
CA GLN A 48 14.98 37.69 -6.41
C GLN A 48 15.43 38.43 -5.15
N GLU A 49 14.69 38.34 -4.04
CA GLU A 49 15.06 39.00 -2.78
C GLU A 49 16.37 38.44 -2.18
N ASP A 50 16.64 37.13 -2.34
CA ASP A 50 17.85 36.46 -1.82
C ASP A 50 18.72 35.86 -2.93
N ILE A 51 18.68 36.40 -4.16
CA ILE A 51 19.35 35.80 -5.33
C ILE A 51 20.86 35.58 -5.13
N ASP A 52 21.52 36.50 -4.43
CA ASP A 52 22.94 36.42 -4.10
C ASP A 52 23.21 35.72 -2.76
N GLY A 53 22.17 35.49 -1.97
CA GLY A 53 22.25 34.81 -0.69
C GLY A 53 22.27 33.29 -0.82
N ARG A 54 22.30 32.64 0.34
CA ARG A 54 22.47 31.19 0.40
C ARG A 54 21.19 30.46 0.02
N ALA A 55 20.03 30.96 0.45
CA ALA A 55 18.76 30.27 0.23
C ALA A 55 18.35 30.41 -1.24
N GLY A 56 18.42 31.63 -1.81
CA GLY A 56 18.13 31.86 -3.23
C GLY A 56 18.98 31.00 -4.16
N LYS A 57 20.31 30.95 -3.95
CA LYS A 57 21.21 30.09 -4.73
C LYS A 57 20.87 28.60 -4.61
N ARG A 58 20.64 28.11 -3.39
CA ARG A 58 20.27 26.70 -3.14
C ARG A 58 18.96 26.35 -3.86
N ASN A 59 17.98 27.24 -3.81
CA ASN A 59 16.65 27.02 -4.40
C ASN A 59 16.74 27.02 -5.93
N LEU A 60 17.49 27.95 -6.53
CA LEU A 60 17.78 27.99 -7.98
C LEU A 60 18.54 26.74 -8.45
N ASP A 61 19.60 26.34 -7.76
CA ASP A 61 20.35 25.12 -8.09
C ASP A 61 19.44 23.88 -8.02
N THR A 62 18.54 23.84 -7.04
CA THR A 62 17.56 22.76 -6.89
C THR A 62 16.54 22.77 -8.04
N LEU A 63 16.03 23.94 -8.41
CA LEU A 63 15.12 24.12 -9.55
C LEU A 63 15.75 23.58 -10.84
N GLN A 64 16.98 24.02 -11.15
CA GLN A 64 17.71 23.59 -12.33
C GLN A 64 17.94 22.06 -12.36
N ARG A 65 18.30 21.48 -11.22
CA ARG A 65 18.43 20.03 -11.09
C ARG A 65 17.10 19.32 -11.31
N CYS A 66 16.01 19.78 -10.69
CA CYS A 66 14.69 19.18 -10.85
C CYS A 66 14.19 19.23 -12.31
N CYS A 67 14.42 20.35 -13.01
CA CYS A 67 14.15 20.49 -14.45
C CYS A 67 14.99 19.55 -15.30
N THR A 68 16.29 19.45 -15.03
CA THR A 68 17.18 18.54 -15.75
C THR A 68 16.73 17.09 -15.54
N ASP A 69 16.44 16.73 -14.30
CA ASP A 69 16.00 15.40 -13.96
C ASP A 69 14.67 15.06 -14.64
N SER A 70 13.71 15.99 -14.73
CA SER A 70 12.41 15.75 -15.39
C SER A 70 12.56 15.47 -16.89
N ILE A 71 13.53 16.11 -17.56
CA ILE A 71 13.81 15.92 -19.00
C ILE A 71 14.53 14.59 -19.28
N TYR A 72 15.51 14.22 -18.46
CA TYR A 72 16.43 13.11 -18.76
C TYR A 72 16.09 11.77 -18.09
N SER A 73 15.08 11.73 -17.21
CA SER A 73 14.74 10.50 -16.52
C SER A 73 13.86 9.58 -17.36
N PRO A 74 14.20 8.27 -17.47
CA PRO A 74 13.34 7.30 -18.14
C PRO A 74 11.94 7.31 -17.52
N GLU A 75 10.91 7.49 -18.36
CA GLU A 75 9.50 7.55 -17.93
C GLU A 75 9.12 6.36 -17.01
N SER A 76 9.67 5.18 -17.29
CA SER A 76 9.41 3.95 -16.54
C SER A 76 9.84 3.95 -15.06
N ARG A 77 10.73 4.85 -14.62
CA ARG A 77 11.21 4.93 -13.22
C ARG A 77 10.58 6.05 -12.39
N LYS A 78 10.02 7.08 -13.03
CA LYS A 78 9.46 8.26 -12.34
C LYS A 78 7.95 8.28 -12.19
N HIS A 79 7.23 7.47 -12.96
CA HIS A 79 5.77 7.63 -13.09
C HIS A 79 4.94 6.80 -12.11
N ARG A 80 5.57 6.00 -11.23
CA ARG A 80 4.82 5.17 -10.29
C ARG A 80 4.69 5.78 -8.89
N MET A 81 5.72 6.50 -8.45
CA MET A 81 5.67 7.33 -7.25
C MET A 81 5.18 8.75 -7.56
N HIS A 82 4.66 9.45 -6.55
CA HIS A 82 4.35 10.89 -6.63
C HIS A 82 3.27 11.23 -7.68
N THR A 83 2.18 10.48 -7.71
CA THR A 83 1.05 10.74 -8.64
C THR A 83 0.09 11.83 -8.13
N ILE A 84 0.06 12.07 -6.82
CA ILE A 84 -0.73 13.14 -6.21
C ILE A 84 0.05 14.46 -6.35
N THR A 85 -0.58 15.46 -6.97
CA THR A 85 -0.10 16.85 -6.99
C THR A 85 -0.73 17.65 -5.86
N LEU A 86 0.13 18.22 -5.02
CA LEU A 86 -0.20 19.17 -3.97
C LEU A 86 0.09 20.59 -4.46
N LEU A 87 -0.89 21.49 -4.40
CA LEU A 87 -0.70 22.92 -4.68
C LEU A 87 -0.52 23.67 -3.36
N VAL A 88 0.56 24.43 -3.25
CA VAL A 88 0.81 25.34 -2.12
C VAL A 88 0.29 26.72 -2.48
N THR A 89 -0.74 27.21 -1.79
CA THR A 89 -1.42 28.48 -2.10
C THR A 89 -2.13 29.04 -0.86
N PHE A 90 -2.34 30.36 -0.80
CA PHE A 90 -3.17 31.03 0.20
C PHE A 90 -4.67 30.99 -0.11
N TYR A 91 -5.07 30.53 -1.30
CA TYR A 91 -6.46 30.56 -1.76
C TYR A 91 -7.09 29.17 -1.90
N GLY A 92 -6.51 28.17 -1.22
CA GLY A 92 -6.91 26.78 -1.37
C GLY A 92 -8.36 26.52 -0.96
N ASN A 93 -9.08 25.73 -1.77
CA ASN A 93 -10.45 25.31 -1.48
C ASN A 93 -10.69 23.80 -1.63
N SER A 94 -9.65 23.05 -2.00
CA SER A 94 -9.69 21.60 -2.19
C SER A 94 -8.72 20.88 -1.25
N ASN A 95 -8.89 19.56 -1.09
CA ASN A 95 -8.04 18.77 -0.20
C ASN A 95 -6.55 18.78 -0.59
N ASN A 96 -6.23 19.03 -1.85
CA ASN A 96 -4.86 19.04 -2.37
C ASN A 96 -4.28 20.46 -2.48
N GLU A 97 -4.99 21.47 -1.98
CA GLU A 97 -4.56 22.85 -1.93
C GLU A 97 -4.32 23.25 -0.48
N LEU A 98 -3.07 23.44 -0.11
CA LEU A 98 -2.69 23.70 1.28
C LEU A 98 -1.96 25.03 1.41
N MET A 99 -2.17 25.70 2.54
CA MET A 99 -1.37 26.88 2.89
C MET A 99 0.10 26.49 3.10
N PRO A 100 1.08 27.42 2.96
CA PRO A 100 2.50 27.10 3.08
C PRO A 100 2.90 26.30 4.32
N ASP A 101 2.43 26.69 5.51
CA ASP A 101 2.75 25.97 6.76
C ASP A 101 2.09 24.59 6.85
N GLU A 102 0.90 24.45 6.27
CA GLU A 102 0.15 23.20 6.22
C GLU A 102 0.81 22.21 5.26
N ALA A 103 1.21 22.69 4.08
CA ALA A 103 1.96 21.92 3.10
C ALA A 103 3.28 21.44 3.68
N LYS A 104 4.04 22.33 4.33
CA LYS A 104 5.28 21.99 5.04
C LYS A 104 5.08 20.84 6.03
N ARG A 105 4.04 20.94 6.87
CA ARG A 105 3.71 19.89 7.85
C ARG A 105 3.34 18.57 7.16
N CYS A 106 2.44 18.62 6.17
CA CYS A 106 1.97 17.47 5.42
C CYS A 106 3.13 16.70 4.75
N LEU A 107 4.04 17.43 4.09
CA LEU A 107 5.20 16.86 3.40
C LEU A 107 6.26 16.32 4.39
N SER A 108 6.32 16.86 5.61
CA SER A 108 7.22 16.36 6.66
C SER A 108 6.80 15.02 7.25
N GLU A 109 5.50 14.71 7.24
CA GLU A 109 4.90 13.52 7.88
C GLU A 109 5.03 12.27 6.99
N PRO A 110 5.21 11.07 7.57
CA PRO A 110 5.18 9.85 6.79
C PRO A 110 3.79 9.60 6.18
N ALA A 111 3.75 8.84 5.08
CA ALA A 111 2.51 8.23 4.62
C ALA A 111 2.23 6.96 5.44
N TYR A 112 0.96 6.64 5.64
CA TYR A 112 0.50 5.53 6.46
C TYR A 112 -0.18 4.49 5.59
N VAL A 113 0.35 3.27 5.58
CA VAL A 113 -0.34 2.10 5.05
C VAL A 113 -1.02 1.39 6.21
N ALA A 114 -2.31 1.63 6.36
CA ALA A 114 -3.11 1.13 7.45
C ALA A 114 -3.59 -0.29 7.16
N VAL A 115 -3.14 -1.24 7.97
CA VAL A 115 -3.38 -2.69 7.82
C VAL A 115 -3.99 -3.26 9.10
N GLU A 116 -4.70 -4.39 9.01
CA GLU A 116 -5.31 -5.03 10.19
C GLU A 116 -4.26 -5.38 11.25
N ASN A 117 -3.18 -6.05 10.86
CA ASN A 117 -2.09 -6.47 11.72
C ASN A 117 -0.72 -6.15 11.10
N GLN A 118 -0.09 -5.08 11.60
CA GLN A 118 1.25 -4.65 11.19
C GLN A 118 2.29 -5.78 11.08
N THR A 119 2.24 -6.81 11.92
CA THR A 119 3.20 -7.92 11.86
C THR A 119 2.93 -8.83 10.67
N SER A 120 1.72 -9.39 10.55
CA SER A 120 1.42 -10.35 9.49
C SER A 120 1.21 -9.69 8.13
N ASP A 121 0.45 -8.60 8.08
CA ASP A 121 0.19 -7.83 6.86
C ASP A 121 1.44 -7.09 6.39
N GLY A 122 2.24 -6.57 7.34
CA GLY A 122 3.53 -5.96 7.01
C GLY A 122 4.51 -6.97 6.42
N ALA A 123 4.59 -8.19 6.98
CA ALA A 123 5.40 -9.26 6.40
C ALA A 123 4.96 -9.63 4.97
N PHE A 124 3.65 -9.67 4.72
CA PHE A 124 3.09 -9.86 3.38
C PHE A 124 3.51 -8.74 2.42
N LEU A 125 3.28 -7.48 2.79
CA LEU A 125 3.62 -6.33 1.95
C LEU A 125 5.12 -6.25 1.67
N ASP A 126 5.98 -6.45 2.67
CA ASP A 126 7.42 -6.53 2.50
C ASP A 126 7.83 -7.62 1.49
N ALA A 127 7.19 -8.80 1.57
CA ALA A 127 7.45 -9.89 0.65
C ALA A 127 7.00 -9.54 -0.78
N MET A 128 5.89 -8.81 -0.94
CA MET A 128 5.45 -8.33 -2.24
C MET A 128 6.42 -7.27 -2.80
N ILE A 129 6.81 -6.29 -1.98
CA ILE A 129 7.80 -5.25 -2.34
C ILE A 129 9.11 -5.91 -2.84
N HIS A 130 9.59 -6.92 -2.12
CA HIS A 130 10.76 -7.71 -2.52
C HIS A 130 10.52 -8.45 -3.84
N ALA A 131 9.44 -9.23 -3.93
CA ALA A 131 9.14 -10.09 -5.07
C ALA A 131 9.03 -9.32 -6.39
N PHE A 132 8.48 -8.10 -6.34
CA PHE A 132 8.29 -7.20 -7.47
C PHE A 132 9.42 -6.18 -7.66
N GLY A 133 10.52 -6.31 -6.89
CA GLY A 133 11.72 -5.47 -7.04
C GLY A 133 11.48 -3.98 -6.79
N ARG A 134 10.53 -3.62 -5.93
CA ARG A 134 10.19 -2.22 -5.60
C ARG A 134 11.19 -1.61 -4.62
N ASN A 135 12.46 -1.58 -5.01
CA ASN A 135 13.57 -1.12 -4.16
C ASN A 135 13.36 0.31 -3.67
N GLN A 136 12.88 1.22 -4.52
CA GLN A 136 12.59 2.59 -4.10
C GLN A 136 11.55 2.65 -2.98
N LEU A 137 10.52 1.80 -3.01
CA LEU A 137 9.47 1.78 -1.99
C LEU A 137 10.03 1.26 -0.65
N ARG A 138 10.89 0.23 -0.71
CA ARG A 138 11.63 -0.28 0.46
C ARG A 138 12.58 0.78 1.05
N ASP A 139 13.33 1.46 0.19
CA ASP A 139 14.29 2.47 0.60
C ASP A 139 13.54 3.66 1.24
N ALA A 140 12.42 4.12 0.64
CA ALA A 140 11.52 5.11 1.23
C ALA A 140 10.95 4.69 2.60
N GLN A 141 10.66 3.40 2.81
CA GLN A 141 10.23 2.88 4.11
C GLN A 141 11.36 2.99 5.15
N THR A 142 12.59 2.67 4.73
CA THR A 142 13.79 2.71 5.58
C THR A 142 14.12 4.15 6.00
N GLU A 143 13.92 5.11 5.10
CA GLU A 143 14.06 6.55 5.35
C GLU A 143 12.87 7.14 6.14
N GLY A 144 11.88 6.32 6.52
CA GLY A 144 10.71 6.75 7.29
C GLY A 144 9.75 7.66 6.51
N TRP A 145 9.74 7.60 5.18
CA TRP A 145 8.81 8.38 4.35
C TRP A 145 7.40 7.77 4.34
N TRP A 146 7.29 6.49 4.69
CA TRP A 146 6.02 5.84 4.98
C TRP A 146 6.20 4.72 6.01
N GLU A 147 5.12 4.39 6.70
CA GLU A 147 5.09 3.35 7.72
C GLU A 147 3.77 2.57 7.76
N TYR A 148 3.80 1.37 8.36
CA TYR A 148 2.60 0.60 8.62
C TYR A 148 1.85 1.16 9.82
N ALA A 149 0.55 1.39 9.68
CA ALA A 149 -0.34 1.69 10.80
C ALA A 149 -1.17 0.46 11.17
N HIS A 150 -1.10 0.04 12.44
CA HIS A 150 -1.89 -1.09 12.94
C HIS A 150 -3.34 -0.64 13.21
N LEU A 151 -4.30 -1.18 12.47
CA LEU A 151 -5.73 -0.92 12.64
C LEU A 151 -6.40 -1.79 13.72
N GLY A 152 -5.82 -2.94 14.03
CA GLY A 152 -6.45 -3.92 14.91
C GLY A 152 -7.65 -4.57 14.23
N GLY A 153 -8.39 -5.39 15.00
CA GLY A 153 -9.49 -6.16 14.44
C GLY A 153 -10.66 -5.30 13.93
N PHE A 154 -11.58 -5.96 13.23
CA PHE A 154 -12.78 -5.39 12.59
C PHE A 154 -13.52 -4.29 13.36
N GLY A 155 -13.52 -4.28 14.70
CA GLY A 155 -14.19 -3.27 15.54
C GLY A 155 -13.43 -1.94 15.73
N GLU A 156 -12.14 -1.89 15.45
CA GLU A 156 -11.26 -0.75 15.80
C GLU A 156 -10.85 0.12 14.61
N ILE A 157 -11.04 -0.37 13.38
CA ILE A 157 -10.64 0.28 12.12
C ILE A 157 -11.04 1.76 12.08
N GLU A 158 -12.31 2.06 12.36
CA GLU A 158 -12.87 3.42 12.30
C GLU A 158 -12.12 4.38 13.24
N LYS A 159 -12.05 4.03 14.53
CA LYS A 159 -11.39 4.85 15.55
C LYS A 159 -9.92 5.10 15.23
N ARG A 160 -9.25 4.11 14.66
CA ARG A 160 -7.82 4.22 14.34
C ARG A 160 -7.56 5.02 13.09
N ILE A 161 -8.40 4.91 12.05
CA ILE A 161 -8.31 5.81 10.89
C ILE A 161 -8.56 7.26 11.34
N GLU A 162 -9.57 7.50 12.17
CA GLU A 162 -9.81 8.83 12.77
C GLU A 162 -8.60 9.34 13.55
N HIS A 163 -7.98 8.47 14.35
CA HIS A 163 -6.78 8.82 15.11
C HIS A 163 -5.57 9.14 14.23
N ILE A 164 -5.37 8.38 13.13
CA ILE A 164 -4.31 8.68 12.16
C ILE A 164 -4.63 10.01 11.47
N ARG A 165 -5.87 10.22 10.99
CA ARG A 165 -6.31 11.49 10.38
C ARG A 165 -6.19 12.69 11.30
N ALA A 166 -6.36 12.51 12.61
CA ALA A 166 -6.18 13.58 13.58
C ALA A 166 -4.69 13.91 13.82
N LYS A 167 -3.81 12.95 13.56
CA LYS A 167 -2.36 13.10 13.68
C LYS A 167 -1.70 13.57 12.39
N THR A 168 -2.32 13.32 11.25
CA THR A 168 -1.81 13.70 9.94
C THR A 168 -2.58 14.85 9.35
N MET A 169 -1.99 15.57 8.40
CA MET A 169 -2.70 16.58 7.60
C MET A 169 -3.68 15.92 6.59
N GLY A 170 -4.71 15.25 7.10
CA GLY A 170 -5.85 14.73 6.34
C GLY A 170 -5.68 13.33 5.75
N SER A 171 -6.54 13.00 4.77
CA SER A 171 -6.62 11.70 4.09
C SER A 171 -5.52 11.46 3.06
N LEU A 172 -4.77 12.50 2.68
CA LEU A 172 -3.74 12.44 1.63
C LEU A 172 -2.53 11.56 1.96
N ARG A 173 -2.35 11.22 3.23
CA ARG A 173 -1.21 10.46 3.73
C ARG A 173 -1.64 9.09 4.25
N ILE A 174 -2.81 8.59 3.88
CA ILE A 174 -3.35 7.33 4.43
C ILE A 174 -3.86 6.47 3.28
N LEU A 175 -3.40 5.22 3.21
CA LEU A 175 -3.96 4.16 2.39
C LEU A 175 -4.41 3.02 3.29
N VAL A 176 -5.67 2.60 3.20
CA VAL A 176 -6.16 1.43 3.93
C VAL A 176 -6.01 0.17 3.06
N VAL A 177 -5.43 -0.90 3.62
CA VAL A 177 -5.36 -2.21 2.95
C VAL A 177 -6.04 -3.24 3.84
N ALA A 178 -6.98 -3.98 3.28
CA ALA A 178 -7.78 -4.95 4.02
C ALA A 178 -7.96 -6.28 3.27
N ASP A 179 -8.02 -7.36 4.05
CA ASP A 179 -8.52 -8.65 3.59
C ASP A 179 -9.99 -8.53 3.15
N SER A 180 -10.41 -9.29 2.13
CA SER A 180 -11.82 -9.27 1.75
C SER A 180 -12.71 -10.18 2.59
N ASP A 181 -12.12 -11.16 3.27
CA ASP A 181 -12.81 -12.26 3.96
C ASP A 181 -13.77 -13.06 3.06
N ARG A 182 -13.66 -12.92 1.73
CA ARG A 182 -14.52 -13.62 0.76
C ARG A 182 -14.38 -15.13 0.90
N ARG A 183 -15.49 -15.79 1.19
CA ARG A 183 -15.67 -17.24 1.24
C ARG A 183 -15.97 -17.81 -0.15
N TYR A 184 -16.41 -16.99 -1.09
CA TYR A 184 -16.62 -17.38 -2.48
C TYR A 184 -16.45 -16.15 -3.40
N PRO A 185 -16.30 -16.36 -4.72
CA PRO A 185 -16.14 -15.27 -5.68
C PRO A 185 -17.26 -14.25 -5.58
N ASP A 186 -16.92 -12.98 -5.71
CA ASP A 186 -17.85 -11.84 -5.72
C ASP A 186 -18.71 -11.70 -4.45
N GLU A 187 -18.39 -12.42 -3.36
CA GLU A 187 -19.05 -12.20 -2.07
C GLU A 187 -18.80 -10.76 -1.58
N VAL A 188 -19.89 -10.09 -1.21
CA VAL A 188 -19.85 -8.82 -0.49
C VAL A 188 -19.88 -9.14 0.99
N THR A 189 -18.76 -8.93 1.68
CA THR A 189 -18.59 -9.27 3.09
C THR A 189 -18.84 -8.04 3.97
N PRO A 190 -19.10 -8.24 5.28
CA PRO A 190 -19.15 -7.14 6.23
C PRO A 190 -17.86 -6.29 6.25
N THR A 191 -16.70 -6.92 6.04
CA THR A 191 -15.38 -6.24 5.94
C THR A 191 -15.36 -5.26 4.78
N ILE A 192 -15.80 -5.70 3.60
CA ILE A 192 -15.89 -4.86 2.40
C ILE A 192 -16.81 -3.66 2.67
N CYS A 193 -18.07 -3.91 3.04
CA CYS A 193 -19.04 -2.84 3.27
C CYS A 193 -18.54 -1.84 4.33
N LYS A 194 -17.87 -2.31 5.38
CA LYS A 194 -17.37 -1.46 6.45
C LYS A 194 -16.22 -0.58 5.98
N VAL A 195 -15.22 -1.14 5.30
CA VAL A 195 -14.07 -0.39 4.79
C VAL A 195 -14.54 0.65 3.78
N GLU A 196 -15.34 0.25 2.78
CA GLU A 196 -15.89 1.15 1.76
C GLU A 196 -16.70 2.28 2.41
N SER A 197 -17.73 1.92 3.20
CA SER A 197 -18.63 2.92 3.77
C SER A 197 -17.96 3.88 4.74
N TYR A 198 -16.88 3.47 5.42
CA TYR A 198 -16.15 4.34 6.32
C TYR A 198 -15.16 5.23 5.56
N CYS A 199 -14.35 4.66 4.67
CA CYS A 199 -13.34 5.40 3.93
C CYS A 199 -13.96 6.45 3.01
N ASP A 200 -15.08 6.11 2.35
CA ASP A 200 -15.84 7.06 1.50
C ASP A 200 -16.46 8.20 2.34
N LYS A 201 -16.93 7.91 3.57
CA LYS A 201 -17.54 8.94 4.44
C LYS A 201 -16.52 9.87 5.07
N VAL A 202 -15.34 9.36 5.39
CA VAL A 202 -14.35 10.04 6.25
C VAL A 202 -13.27 10.70 5.38
N GLY A 203 -13.72 11.51 4.41
CA GLY A 203 -12.87 12.39 3.62
C GLY A 203 -12.11 11.70 2.49
N ASP A 204 -12.74 10.73 1.81
CA ASP A 204 -12.21 10.03 0.64
C ASP A 204 -10.82 9.42 0.89
N VAL A 205 -10.67 8.69 2.00
CA VAL A 205 -9.44 7.94 2.27
C VAL A 205 -9.32 6.83 1.24
N PRO A 206 -8.21 6.73 0.47
CA PRO A 206 -8.05 5.64 -0.48
C PRO A 206 -7.92 4.30 0.25
N TYR A 207 -8.48 3.26 -0.36
CA TYR A 207 -8.41 1.90 0.18
C TYR A 207 -8.23 0.86 -0.93
N VAL A 208 -7.62 -0.26 -0.56
CA VAL A 208 -7.49 -1.46 -1.38
C VAL A 208 -7.99 -2.65 -0.59
N ILE A 209 -9.00 -3.33 -1.14
CA ILE A 209 -9.49 -4.60 -0.59
C ILE A 209 -8.91 -5.72 -1.45
N LEU A 210 -8.19 -6.63 -0.82
CA LEU A 210 -7.59 -7.78 -1.49
C LEU A 210 -8.67 -8.69 -2.10
N ARG A 211 -8.45 -9.20 -3.31
CA ARG A 211 -9.39 -10.02 -4.06
C ARG A 211 -9.57 -11.38 -3.39
N LYS A 212 -8.46 -12.01 -3.00
CA LYS A 212 -8.48 -13.29 -2.29
C LYS A 212 -8.99 -13.11 -0.88
N ARG A 213 -9.32 -14.22 -0.22
CA ARG A 213 -9.91 -14.21 1.11
C ARG A 213 -9.05 -13.44 2.12
N LYS A 214 -7.76 -13.78 2.22
CA LYS A 214 -6.79 -13.16 3.14
C LYS A 214 -5.39 -13.09 2.52
N ILE A 215 -4.49 -12.31 3.13
CA ILE A 215 -3.07 -12.25 2.74
C ILE A 215 -2.44 -13.64 2.59
N GLU A 216 -2.78 -14.61 3.43
CA GLU A 216 -2.16 -15.94 3.37
C GLU A 216 -2.50 -16.71 2.10
N ASN A 217 -3.61 -16.38 1.43
CA ASN A 217 -3.98 -16.96 0.14
C ASN A 217 -3.10 -16.45 -1.03
N TYR A 218 -2.24 -15.46 -0.79
CA TYR A 218 -1.22 -14.99 -1.74
C TYR A 218 0.12 -15.73 -1.61
N LEU A 219 0.30 -16.59 -0.61
CA LEU A 219 1.53 -17.40 -0.50
C LEU A 219 1.67 -18.32 -1.71
N PRO A 220 2.80 -18.28 -2.44
CA PRO A 220 3.02 -19.19 -3.54
C PRO A 220 3.02 -20.65 -3.09
N ILE A 221 2.43 -21.52 -3.92
CA ILE A 221 2.41 -22.98 -3.68
C ILE A 221 3.84 -23.53 -3.51
N SER A 222 4.82 -23.00 -4.25
CA SER A 222 6.23 -23.37 -4.12
C SER A 222 6.79 -23.06 -2.74
N THR A 223 6.35 -21.97 -2.11
CA THR A 223 6.75 -21.55 -0.77
C THR A 223 6.16 -22.48 0.29
N LEU A 224 4.89 -22.88 0.13
CA LEU A 224 4.23 -23.82 1.02
C LEU A 224 4.91 -25.20 1.05
N TRP A 225 5.65 -25.60 0.01
CA TRP A 225 6.39 -26.87 -0.02
C TRP A 225 7.77 -26.80 0.62
N ARG A 226 8.48 -25.67 0.44
CA ARG A 226 9.94 -25.57 0.68
C ARG A 226 10.33 -25.41 2.15
N VAL A 227 9.46 -24.88 3.00
CA VAL A 227 9.81 -24.61 4.40
C VAL A 227 9.39 -25.79 5.27
N HIS A 228 10.22 -26.84 5.30
CA HIS A 228 10.18 -27.91 6.31
C HIS A 228 8.78 -28.37 6.73
N VAL A 229 7.83 -28.49 5.79
CA VAL A 229 6.43 -28.81 6.08
C VAL A 229 6.41 -30.02 7.02
N PRO A 230 6.13 -29.85 8.34
CA PRO A 230 6.19 -30.98 9.23
C PRO A 230 5.28 -32.07 8.67
N LYS A 231 5.67 -33.34 8.78
CA LYS A 231 4.99 -34.47 8.12
C LYS A 231 3.45 -34.38 8.19
N ARG A 232 2.91 -33.82 9.29
CA ARG A 232 1.50 -33.51 9.53
C ARG A 232 0.81 -32.70 8.42
N PHE A 233 1.50 -31.79 7.75
CA PHE A 233 0.93 -30.89 6.73
C PHE A 233 1.09 -31.41 5.29
N ARG A 234 1.74 -32.56 5.07
CA ARG A 234 1.90 -33.11 3.70
C ARG A 234 0.57 -33.45 3.03
N ASN A 235 -0.38 -34.01 3.78
CA ASN A 235 -1.69 -34.36 3.22
C ASN A 235 -2.49 -33.09 2.88
N ILE A 236 -2.48 -32.12 3.80
CA ILE A 236 -3.11 -30.80 3.59
C ILE A 236 -2.51 -30.11 2.36
N TYR A 237 -1.18 -30.10 2.21
CA TYR A 237 -0.52 -29.54 1.03
C TYR A 237 -0.98 -30.23 -0.26
N LYS A 238 -0.92 -31.56 -0.32
CA LYS A 238 -1.35 -32.31 -1.52
C LYS A 238 -2.82 -32.05 -1.85
N ALA A 239 -3.67 -31.98 -0.84
CA ALA A 239 -5.09 -31.68 -1.00
C ALA A 239 -5.29 -30.24 -1.51
N PHE A 240 -4.58 -29.26 -0.95
CA PHE A 240 -4.64 -27.85 -1.33
C PHE A 240 -4.19 -27.63 -2.78
N VAL A 241 -3.07 -28.24 -3.20
CA VAL A 241 -2.58 -28.15 -4.58
C VAL A 241 -3.54 -28.81 -5.58
N SER A 242 -4.37 -29.76 -5.14
CA SER A 242 -5.40 -30.38 -6.00
C SER A 242 -6.67 -29.54 -6.18
N LEU A 243 -6.83 -28.47 -5.40
CA LEU A 243 -7.91 -27.51 -5.57
C LEU A 243 -7.73 -26.69 -6.85
N LYS A 244 -8.84 -26.25 -7.44
CA LYS A 244 -8.83 -25.25 -8.51
C LYS A 244 -8.35 -23.89 -7.95
N PRO A 245 -7.77 -23.00 -8.77
CA PRO A 245 -7.29 -21.68 -8.31
C PRO A 245 -8.35 -20.89 -7.52
N GLU A 246 -9.57 -20.80 -8.03
CA GLU A 246 -10.69 -20.11 -7.36
C GLU A 246 -11.04 -20.73 -5.99
N GLN A 247 -10.89 -22.06 -5.84
CA GLN A 247 -11.09 -22.73 -4.55
C GLN A 247 -9.94 -22.42 -3.58
N GLN A 248 -8.70 -22.26 -4.08
CA GLN A 248 -7.54 -21.88 -3.28
C GLN A 248 -7.67 -20.44 -2.78
N ASP A 249 -8.16 -19.52 -3.60
CA ASP A 249 -8.34 -18.10 -3.29
C ASP A 249 -9.32 -17.86 -2.14
N HIS A 250 -10.29 -18.75 -1.95
CA HIS A 250 -11.37 -18.61 -0.97
C HIS A 250 -11.35 -19.64 0.17
N TYR A 251 -10.35 -20.52 0.19
CA TYR A 251 -10.14 -21.48 1.28
C TYR A 251 -9.53 -20.78 2.51
N GLU A 252 -10.03 -21.10 3.71
CA GLU A 252 -9.48 -20.59 4.97
C GLU A 252 -8.15 -21.30 5.28
N ILE A 253 -7.04 -20.76 4.80
CA ILE A 253 -5.76 -21.48 4.79
C ILE A 253 -5.18 -21.71 6.20
N LYS A 254 -5.47 -20.80 7.16
CA LYS A 254 -5.03 -20.94 8.56
C LYS A 254 -5.67 -22.13 9.26
N THR A 255 -7.00 -22.17 9.29
CA THR A 255 -7.75 -23.14 10.12
C THR A 255 -8.38 -24.29 9.34
N GLY A 256 -8.49 -24.15 8.01
CA GLY A 256 -9.08 -25.14 7.12
C GLY A 256 -10.56 -25.41 7.40
N PHE A 257 -11.03 -26.56 6.91
CA PHE A 257 -12.39 -27.01 7.24
C PHE A 257 -12.46 -27.58 8.66
N LYS A 258 -13.65 -27.46 9.27
CA LYS A 258 -13.97 -28.14 10.53
C LYS A 258 -14.33 -29.59 10.26
N LYS A 259 -14.16 -30.46 11.26
CA LYS A 259 -14.63 -31.85 11.20
C LYS A 259 -15.98 -32.02 11.89
N ASP A 260 -16.82 -32.90 11.34
CA ASP A 260 -18.01 -33.40 12.00
C ASP A 260 -17.65 -34.49 13.04
N LYS A 261 -18.69 -35.01 13.71
CA LYS A 261 -18.53 -36.07 14.72
C LYS A 261 -17.95 -37.38 14.16
N ASN A 262 -18.05 -37.58 12.85
CA ASN A 262 -17.53 -38.77 12.15
C ASN A 262 -16.14 -38.51 11.57
N GLY A 263 -15.55 -37.34 11.83
CA GLY A 263 -14.20 -36.98 11.39
C GLY A 263 -14.13 -36.43 9.98
N HIS A 264 -15.27 -36.13 9.35
CA HIS A 264 -15.30 -35.62 7.98
C HIS A 264 -15.42 -34.10 7.89
N ALA A 265 -14.95 -33.53 6.79
CA ALA A 265 -15.00 -32.10 6.54
C ALA A 265 -16.43 -31.55 6.48
N ILE A 266 -16.63 -30.43 7.17
CA ILE A 266 -17.80 -29.58 7.10
C ILE A 266 -17.44 -28.39 6.23
N VAL A 267 -17.91 -28.40 4.99
CA VAL A 267 -17.86 -27.23 4.10
C VAL A 267 -18.97 -26.25 4.53
N PRO A 268 -18.64 -24.97 4.83
CA PRO A 268 -19.65 -23.96 5.16
C PRO A 268 -20.74 -23.88 4.09
N LYS A 269 -21.97 -23.57 4.48
CA LYS A 269 -23.14 -23.57 3.58
C LYS A 269 -22.90 -22.66 2.37
N GLU A 270 -22.30 -21.51 2.63
CA GLU A 270 -21.94 -20.45 1.69
C GLU A 270 -20.90 -20.93 0.67
N GLN A 271 -20.01 -21.85 1.06
CA GLN A 271 -18.95 -22.38 0.20
C GLN A 271 -19.35 -23.69 -0.51
N LYS A 272 -20.54 -24.24 -0.26
CA LYS A 272 -20.93 -25.55 -0.79
C LYS A 272 -20.82 -25.62 -2.31
N ALA A 273 -21.32 -24.60 -3.02
CA ALA A 273 -21.26 -24.56 -4.48
C ALA A 273 -19.82 -24.58 -5.00
N LEU A 274 -18.93 -23.80 -4.38
CA LEU A 274 -17.53 -23.69 -4.77
C LEU A 274 -16.76 -25.02 -4.60
N PHE A 275 -17.08 -25.81 -3.57
CA PHE A 275 -16.39 -27.06 -3.24
C PHE A 275 -17.19 -28.34 -3.59
N GLN A 276 -18.35 -28.24 -4.23
CA GLN A 276 -19.27 -29.38 -4.42
C GLN A 276 -18.69 -30.57 -5.18
N HIS A 277 -17.72 -30.33 -6.08
CA HIS A 277 -17.09 -31.37 -6.89
C HIS A 277 -15.72 -31.81 -6.36
N VAL A 278 -15.30 -31.31 -5.20
CA VAL A 278 -14.03 -31.72 -4.59
C VAL A 278 -14.23 -33.09 -3.94
N PRO A 279 -13.39 -34.10 -4.24
CA PRO A 279 -13.53 -35.42 -3.65
C PRO A 279 -13.51 -35.37 -2.12
N ARG A 280 -14.36 -36.18 -1.47
CA ARG A 280 -14.50 -36.20 0.00
C ARG A 280 -13.17 -36.35 0.73
N LYS A 281 -12.30 -37.23 0.24
CA LYS A 281 -10.95 -37.44 0.80
C LYS A 281 -10.11 -36.16 0.79
N ILE A 282 -10.17 -35.39 -0.29
CA ILE A 282 -9.45 -34.12 -0.40
C ILE A 282 -10.00 -33.10 0.61
N LEU A 283 -11.32 -33.02 0.76
CA LEU A 283 -11.95 -32.15 1.77
C LEU A 283 -11.54 -32.55 3.20
N ASP A 284 -11.53 -33.85 3.51
CA ASP A 284 -11.15 -34.36 4.82
C ASP A 284 -9.67 -34.07 5.13
N ASP A 285 -8.79 -34.15 4.12
CA ASP A 285 -7.38 -33.80 4.22
C ASP A 285 -7.14 -32.27 4.36
N LEU A 286 -8.11 -31.42 3.97
CA LEU A 286 -8.09 -29.96 4.17
C LEU A 286 -8.61 -29.53 5.56
N CYS A 287 -8.86 -30.46 6.48
CA CYS A 287 -9.28 -30.08 7.82
C CYS A 287 -8.09 -29.61 8.67
N GLY A 288 -8.26 -28.52 9.43
CA GLY A 288 -7.27 -27.99 10.36
C GLY A 288 -6.25 -27.02 9.77
N GLY A 289 -6.22 -26.85 8.44
CA GLY A 289 -5.41 -25.84 7.75
C GLY A 289 -3.90 -25.96 8.00
N PHE A 290 -3.17 -24.91 7.68
CA PHE A 290 -1.71 -24.84 7.84
C PHE A 290 -1.28 -24.21 9.17
N GLY A 291 -2.23 -23.69 9.97
CA GLY A 291 -2.01 -23.07 11.27
C GLY A 291 -1.86 -21.55 11.21
N ASP A 292 -1.94 -20.92 12.39
CA ASP A 292 -1.97 -19.45 12.54
C ASP A 292 -0.64 -18.78 12.19
N GLU A 293 0.47 -19.53 12.16
CA GLU A 293 1.80 -19.02 11.87
C GLU A 293 2.17 -19.09 10.38
N ILE A 294 1.25 -19.48 9.49
CA ILE A 294 1.55 -19.64 8.07
C ILE A 294 2.05 -18.33 7.42
N TRP A 295 1.60 -17.16 7.91
CA TRP A 295 2.07 -15.85 7.42
C TRP A 295 3.57 -15.65 7.61
N LYS A 296 4.22 -16.33 8.57
CA LYS A 296 5.69 -16.26 8.78
C LYS A 296 6.48 -16.78 7.57
N PHE A 297 5.84 -17.46 6.63
CA PHE A 297 6.48 -17.82 5.37
C PHE A 297 6.75 -16.63 4.46
N PHE A 298 6.04 -15.50 4.62
CA PHE A 298 6.40 -14.25 3.95
C PHE A 298 7.76 -13.70 4.42
N GLU A 299 8.14 -13.96 5.68
CA GLU A 299 9.45 -13.57 6.22
C GLU A 299 10.51 -14.63 5.89
N SER A 300 10.29 -15.85 6.36
CA SER A 300 11.30 -16.92 6.32
C SER A 300 11.63 -17.42 4.92
N ALA A 301 10.72 -17.22 3.95
CA ALA A 301 10.93 -17.60 2.56
C ALA A 301 10.91 -16.41 1.60
N ARG A 302 11.03 -15.17 2.11
CA ARG A 302 10.98 -13.91 1.34
C ARG A 302 11.80 -13.97 0.05
N GLU A 303 13.07 -14.36 0.15
CA GLU A 303 14.03 -14.49 -0.95
C GLU A 303 13.62 -15.51 -2.04
N ASN A 304 12.68 -16.40 -1.74
CA ASN A 304 12.16 -17.39 -2.68
C ASN A 304 10.80 -16.99 -3.28
N ILE A 305 10.17 -15.93 -2.77
CA ILE A 305 8.92 -15.39 -3.30
C ILE A 305 9.30 -14.46 -4.45
N THR A 306 9.01 -14.90 -5.67
CA THR A 306 9.30 -14.15 -6.90
C THR A 306 8.01 -13.59 -7.50
N GLU A 307 8.10 -12.50 -8.26
CA GLU A 307 6.97 -11.95 -9.03
C GLU A 307 6.24 -13.04 -9.83
N ASN A 308 6.97 -13.90 -10.56
CA ASN A 308 6.37 -14.97 -11.34
C ASN A 308 5.57 -15.96 -10.47
N ALA A 309 6.07 -16.29 -9.28
CA ALA A 309 5.37 -17.18 -8.35
C ALA A 309 4.07 -16.54 -7.81
N ILE A 310 4.09 -15.23 -7.55
CA ILE A 310 2.91 -14.48 -7.15
C ILE A 310 1.89 -14.38 -8.29
N ARG A 311 2.32 -14.07 -9.52
CA ARG A 311 1.44 -14.00 -10.69
C ARG A 311 0.74 -15.32 -10.99
N LEU A 312 1.46 -16.44 -10.87
CA LEU A 312 0.86 -17.77 -11.00
C LEU A 312 -0.15 -18.09 -9.90
N THR A 313 0.05 -17.52 -8.70
CA THR A 313 -0.85 -17.68 -7.57
C THR A 313 -2.07 -16.77 -7.70
N GLY A 314 -1.90 -15.55 -8.20
CA GLY A 314 -2.96 -14.58 -8.49
C GLY A 314 -3.63 -14.79 -9.84
N PHE A 315 -3.88 -16.04 -10.25
CA PHE A 315 -4.35 -16.37 -11.60
C PHE A 315 -5.61 -15.59 -12.04
N THR A 316 -6.49 -15.25 -11.10
CA THR A 316 -7.73 -14.51 -11.39
C THR A 316 -7.49 -13.01 -11.63
N ASP A 317 -6.36 -12.46 -11.15
CA ASP A 317 -5.95 -11.07 -11.31
C ASP A 317 -4.43 -10.93 -11.09
N PRO A 318 -3.61 -11.23 -12.12
CA PRO A 318 -2.16 -11.33 -11.96
C PRO A 318 -1.46 -9.98 -11.70
N ASP A 319 -2.18 -8.87 -11.88
CA ASP A 319 -1.66 -7.50 -11.70
C ASP A 319 -2.17 -6.84 -10.41
N GLU A 320 -2.99 -7.52 -9.61
CA GLU A 320 -3.54 -6.96 -8.38
C GLU A 320 -2.46 -6.40 -7.44
N ILE A 321 -1.43 -7.21 -7.16
CA ILE A 321 -0.35 -6.80 -6.27
C ILE A 321 0.46 -5.65 -6.88
N HIS A 322 0.63 -5.60 -8.20
CA HIS A 322 1.25 -4.45 -8.84
C HIS A 322 0.48 -3.17 -8.57
N ARG A 323 -0.85 -3.21 -8.75
CA ARG A 323 -1.70 -2.05 -8.50
C ARG A 323 -1.70 -1.64 -7.03
N LEU A 324 -1.74 -2.61 -6.11
CA LEU A 324 -1.60 -2.34 -4.67
C LEU A 324 -0.29 -1.60 -4.36
N LEU A 325 0.84 -2.08 -4.91
CA LEU A 325 2.13 -1.43 -4.69
C LEU A 325 2.18 -0.03 -5.35
N ASP A 326 1.57 0.14 -6.52
CA ASP A 326 1.44 1.46 -7.15
C ASP A 326 0.59 2.40 -6.26
N TRP A 327 -0.48 1.93 -5.63
CA TRP A 327 -1.27 2.73 -4.68
C TRP A 327 -0.47 3.21 -3.47
N ILE A 328 0.45 2.40 -2.95
CA ILE A 328 1.37 2.80 -1.88
C ILE A 328 2.35 3.84 -2.41
N GLU A 329 2.94 3.60 -3.58
CA GLU A 329 3.86 4.54 -4.25
C GLU A 329 3.20 5.90 -4.54
N CYS A 330 1.89 5.93 -4.84
CA CYS A 330 1.11 7.15 -5.02
C CYS A 330 1.04 8.03 -3.77
N GLN A 331 1.11 7.44 -2.57
CA GLN A 331 1.07 8.19 -1.30
C GLN A 331 2.41 8.87 -0.99
N LEU A 332 3.50 8.39 -1.60
CA LEU A 332 4.84 8.96 -1.43
C LEU A 332 4.99 10.21 -2.26
#